data_AF-A0A0F2SGS8-F1
#
_entry.id   AF-A0A0F2SGS8-F1
#
_cell.length_a   1.000
_cell.length_b   1.000
_cell.length_c   1.000
_cell.angle_alpha   90.00
_cell.angle_beta   90.00
_cell.angle_gamma   90.00
#
_symmetry.space_group_name_H-M   'P 1'
#
loop_
_entity.id
_entity.type
_entity.pdbx_description
1 polymer ?
#
loop_
_entity_poly.entity_id
_entity_poly.type
_entity_poly.pdbx_seq_one_letter_code
_entity_poly.pdbx_strand_id
1 'polypeptide(L)'
;MFLKKVTINKEGKTYNYYKIVASYRDKDGKPKHRLIQNLGVLSEEDATRMKMILQVQQDADLSLAKSSDIVVTKHWVFLPILLLHS
;
A
#
# COMPACT_ATOMS: atom_id res chain seq x y z
N MET A 1 3.64 4.86 7.17
CA MET A 1 4.33 3.54 7.35
C MET A 1 4.54 2.94 5.97
N PHE A 2 5.55 2.10 5.73
CA PHE A 2 5.73 1.53 4.39
C PHE A 2 6.27 0.09 4.42
N LEU A 3 6.06 -0.61 3.31
CA LEU A 3 6.57 -1.96 3.10
C LEU A 3 8.05 -1.90 2.69
N LYS A 4 8.91 -2.55 3.45
CA LYS A 4 10.35 -2.68 3.17
C LYS A 4 10.67 -4.10 2.74
N LYS A 5 11.24 -4.24 1.53
CA LYS A 5 11.82 -5.50 1.02
C LYS A 5 13.22 -5.70 1.61
N VAL A 6 13.54 -6.92 1.99
CA VAL A 6 14.85 -7.36 2.47
C VAL A 6 15.21 -8.60 1.66
N THR A 7 16.24 -8.47 0.85
CA THR A 7 16.75 -9.56 0.04
C THR A 7 17.93 -10.20 0.75
N ILE A 8 17.87 -11.51 0.94
CA ILE A 8 18.91 -12.32 1.59
C ILE A 8 19.38 -13.35 0.58
N ASN A 9 20.69 -13.39 0.32
CA ASN A 9 21.31 -14.41 -0.50
C ASN A 9 21.92 -15.47 0.41
N LYS A 10 21.47 -16.73 0.32
CA LYS A 10 21.99 -17.85 1.09
C LYS A 10 22.16 -19.07 0.19
N GLU A 11 23.35 -19.66 0.19
CA GLU A 11 23.66 -20.90 -0.55
C GLU A 11 23.26 -20.83 -2.05
N GLY A 12 23.51 -19.68 -2.69
CA GLY A 12 23.17 -19.45 -4.10
C GLY A 12 21.69 -19.19 -4.39
N LYS A 13 20.83 -19.18 -3.36
CA LYS A 13 19.41 -18.85 -3.48
C LYS A 13 19.10 -17.46 -2.92
N THR A 14 18.25 -16.73 -3.63
CA THR A 14 17.81 -15.38 -3.25
C THR A 14 16.44 -15.46 -2.60
N TYR A 15 16.33 -14.98 -1.37
CA TYR A 15 15.09 -14.94 -0.60
C TYR A 15 14.65 -13.50 -0.39
N ASN A 16 13.37 -13.22 -0.69
CA ASN A 16 12.78 -11.90 -0.49
C ASN A 16 11.84 -11.95 0.72
N TYR A 17 12.19 -11.18 1.74
CA TYR A 17 11.39 -10.98 2.94
C TYR A 17 10.83 -9.57 2.99
N TYR A 18 9.68 -9.42 3.62
CA TYR A 18 8.96 -8.18 3.70
C TYR A 18 8.65 -7.84 5.16
N LYS A 19 8.72 -6.55 5.48
CA LYS A 19 8.42 -6.00 6.80
C LYS A 19 7.77 -4.63 6.69
N ILE A 20 6.85 -4.32 7.60
CA ILE A 20 6.25 -3.00 7.73
C ILE A 20 7.11 -2.17 8.68
N VAL A 21 7.49 -0.98 8.23
CA VAL A 21 8.30 -0.05 9.02
C VAL A 21 7.64 1.33 9.10
N ALA A 22 7.88 2.03 10.21
CA ALA A 22 7.50 3.43 10.38
C ALA A 22 8.74 4.32 10.38
N SER A 23 8.67 5.44 9.69
CA SER A 23 9.69 6.48 9.77
C SER A 23 9.51 7.31 11.03
N TYR A 24 10.60 7.61 11.72
CA TYR A 24 10.64 8.52 12.85
C TYR A 24 11.95 9.32 12.83
N ARG A 25 12.03 10.41 13.58
CA ARG A 25 13.29 11.14 13.81
C ARG A 25 13.81 10.81 15.20
N ASP A 26 15.12 10.56 15.31
CA ASP A 26 15.75 10.39 16.62
C ASP A 26 15.96 11.72 17.35
N LYS A 27 16.57 11.66 18.54
CA LYS A 27 16.84 12.85 19.37
C LYS A 27 17.73 13.88 18.66
N ASP A 28 18.53 13.44 17.69
CA ASP A 28 19.43 14.28 16.88
C ASP A 28 18.77 14.74 15.57
N GLY A 29 17.46 14.46 15.40
CA GLY A 29 16.70 14.81 14.20
C GLY A 29 16.95 13.90 12.99
N LYS A 30 17.77 12.85 13.12
CA LYS A 30 18.12 11.96 12.01
C LYS A 30 16.96 11.01 11.69
N PRO A 31 16.58 10.86 10.41
CA PRO A 31 15.52 9.94 10.02
C PRO A 31 15.97 8.49 10.27
N LYS A 32 15.12 7.74 10.97
CA LYS A 32 15.28 6.31 11.26
C LYS A 32 14.00 5.56 10.95
N HIS A 33 14.14 4.25 10.80
CA HIS A 33 13.01 3.35 10.59
C HIS A 33 12.84 2.43 11.81
N ARG A 34 11.64 2.40 12.38
CA ARG A 34 11.24 1.45 13.42
C ARG A 34 10.51 0.29 12.76
N LEU A 35 10.86 -0.93 13.15
CA LEU A 35 10.11 -2.13 12.76
C LEU A 35 8.73 -2.10 13.43
N ILE A 36 7.67 -2.24 12.64
CA ILE A 36 6.30 -2.37 13.14
C ILE A 36 5.88 -3.84 13.12
N GLN A 37 6.04 -4.52 11.98
CA GLN A 37 5.63 -5.91 11.82
C GLN A 37 6.54 -6.64 10.83
N ASN A 38 6.91 -7.88 11.13
CA ASN A 38 7.54 -8.79 10.17
C ASN A 38 6.44 -9.55 9.42
N LEU A 39 6.46 -9.52 8.08
CA LEU A 39 5.50 -10.24 7.24
C LEU A 39 6.09 -11.54 6.68
N GLY A 40 7.41 -11.70 6.70
CA GLY A 40 8.07 -12.90 6.17
C GLY A 40 8.12 -12.89 4.65
N VAL A 41 7.97 -14.05 4.02
CA VAL A 41 7.99 -14.19 2.57
C VAL A 41 6.60 -13.87 2.01
N LEU A 42 6.54 -13.03 0.99
CA LEU A 42 5.32 -12.73 0.24
C LEU A 42 5.57 -12.99 -1.25
N SER A 43 4.50 -13.35 -1.97
CA SER A 43 4.50 -13.28 -3.43
C SER A 43 4.66 -11.82 -3.89
N GLU A 44 5.10 -11.60 -5.13
CA GLU A 44 5.22 -10.24 -5.65
C GLU A 44 3.85 -9.55 -5.77
N GLU A 45 2.81 -10.33 -6.08
CA GLU A 45 1.42 -9.86 -6.16
C GLU A 45 0.91 -9.41 -4.78
N ASP A 46 1.12 -10.22 -3.73
CA ASP A 46 0.71 -9.87 -2.38
C ASP A 46 1.51 -8.69 -1.82
N ALA A 47 2.80 -8.61 -2.14
CA ALA A 47 3.63 -7.47 -1.79
C ALA A 47 3.14 -6.18 -2.45
N THR A 48 2.69 -6.26 -3.71
CA THR A 48 2.13 -5.13 -4.46
C THR A 48 0.81 -4.67 -3.84
N ARG A 49 -0.10 -5.61 -3.56
CA ARG A 49 -1.36 -5.30 -2.86
C ARG A 49 -1.11 -4.67 -1.49
N MET A 50 -0.19 -5.22 -0.70
CA MET A 50 0.17 -4.68 0.60
C MET A 50 0.74 -3.27 0.51
N LYS A 51 1.58 -2.99 -0.50
CA LYS A 51 2.11 -1.65 -0.75
C LYS A 51 0.98 -0.65 -1.04
N MET A 52 0.01 -1.02 -1.88
CA MET A 52 -1.16 -0.19 -2.18
C MET A 52 -2.00 0.08 -0.93
N ILE A 53 -2.28 -0.94 -0.11
CA ILE A 53 -3.02 -0.80 1.15
C ILE A 53 -2.34 0.21 2.08
N LEU A 54 -1.01 0.10 2.25
CA LEU A 54 -0.25 1.01 3.09
C LEU A 54 -0.18 2.44 2.54
N GLN A 55 -0.23 2.62 1.22
CA GLN A 55 -0.29 3.93 0.59
C GLN A 55 -1.65 4.60 0.83
N VAL A 56 -2.74 3.87 0.58
CA VAL A 56 -4.11 4.35 0.84
C VAL A 56 -4.30 4.72 2.31
N GLN A 57 -3.78 3.93 3.25
CA GLN A 57 -3.85 4.28 4.69
C GLN A 57 -3.09 5.57 5.07
N GLN A 58 -2.15 6.03 4.25
CA GLN A 58 -1.42 7.28 4.50
C GLN A 58 -2.07 8.49 3.85
N ASP A 59 -2.97 8.27 2.91
CA ASP A 59 -3.68 9.32 2.19
C ASP A 59 -5.09 9.44 2.78
N ALA A 60 -5.38 10.58 3.40
CA ALA A 60 -6.67 10.80 4.04
C ALA A 60 -7.83 10.86 3.01
N ASP A 61 -7.52 11.12 1.75
CA ASP A 61 -8.51 11.26 0.67
C ASP A 61 -8.83 9.91 -0.01
N LEU A 62 -8.08 8.85 0.30
CA LEU A 62 -8.27 7.52 -0.26
C LEU A 62 -8.82 6.56 0.80
N SER A 63 -9.92 5.88 0.46
CA SER A 63 -10.54 4.87 1.31
C SER A 63 -10.50 3.50 0.64
N LEU A 64 -10.18 2.47 1.43
CA LEU A 64 -10.20 1.07 1.01
C LEU A 64 -11.47 0.41 1.52
N ALA A 65 -12.37 0.07 0.59
CA ALA A 65 -13.62 -0.62 0.89
C ALA A 65 -13.75 -1.86 0.00
N LYS A 66 -14.49 -2.88 0.48
CA LYS A 66 -14.90 -3.98 -0.40
C LYS A 66 -15.93 -3.45 -1.39
N SER A 67 -15.99 -4.01 -2.59
CA SER A 67 -17.01 -3.66 -3.58
C SER A 67 -18.44 -3.82 -3.05
N SER A 68 -18.68 -4.80 -2.17
CA SER A 68 -19.95 -5.01 -1.47
C SER A 68 -20.36 -3.84 -0.57
N ASP A 69 -19.37 -3.12 -0.04
CA ASP A 69 -19.58 -2.04 0.93
C ASP A 69 -19.78 -0.70 0.22
N ILE A 70 -19.52 -0.65 -1.09
CA ILE A 70 -19.85 0.48 -1.96
C ILE A 70 -21.35 0.43 -2.25
N VAL A 71 -22.15 0.82 -1.26
CA VAL A 71 -23.57 1.07 -1.46
C VAL A 71 -23.71 2.44 -2.11
N VAL A 72 -23.78 2.48 -3.45
CA VAL A 72 -24.03 3.71 -4.21
C VAL A 72 -25.42 4.25 -3.81
N THR A 73 -25.46 5.08 -2.78
CA THR A 73 -26.72 5.54 -2.16
C THR A 73 -27.33 6.74 -2.88
N LYS A 74 -26.61 7.38 -3.82
CA LYS A 74 -27.13 8.45 -4.67
C LYS A 74 -26.59 8.33 -6.08
N HIS A 75 -27.45 7.90 -7.00
CA HIS A 75 -27.26 8.13 -8.42
C HIS A 75 -27.41 9.64 -8.67
N TRP A 76 -26.30 10.37 -8.82
CA TRP A 76 -26.36 11.69 -9.44
C TRP A 76 -26.26 11.48 -10.96
N VAL A 77 -27.43 11.40 -11.60
CA VAL A 77 -27.58 11.65 -13.03
C VAL A 77 -27.31 13.13 -13.25
N PHE A 78 -26.04 13.52 -13.26
CA PHE A 78 -25.62 14.83 -13.77
C PHE A 78 -24.19 14.73 -14.33
N LEU A 79 -24.06 13.96 -15.40
CA LEU A 79 -23.01 14.21 -16.37
C LEU A 79 -23.69 14.34 -17.73
N PRO A 80 -23.72 15.53 -18.35
CA PRO A 80 -24.06 15.63 -19.76
C PRO A 80 -22.97 14.87 -20.51
N ILE A 81 -23.28 13.65 -20.92
CA ILE A 81 -22.43 12.86 -21.79
C ILE A 81 -22.47 13.59 -23.14
N LEU A 82 -21.43 14.37 -23.46
CA LEU A 82 -21.16 14.76 -24.84
C LEU A 82 -20.70 13.49 -25.57
N LEU A 83 -21.67 12.79 -26.16
CA LEU A 83 -21.42 11.79 -27.18
C LEU A 83 -20.90 12.54 -28.42
N LEU A 84 -19.59 12.45 -28.67
CA LEU A 84 -19.04 12.72 -30.00
C LEU A 84 -19.54 11.61 -30.93
N HIS A 85 -20.49 11.95 -31.79
CA HIS A 85 -20.87 11.10 -32.91
C HIS A 85 -19.91 11.34 -34.07
N SER A 86 -19.49 10.23 -34.69
CA SER A 86 -18.68 10.00 -35.91
C SER A 86 -18.01 11.17 -36.60
#